data_AF-A0AAN2K5U6-F1
#
_entry.id   AF-A0AAN2K5U6-F1
#
_cell.length_a   1.000
_cell.length_b   1.000
_cell.length_c   1.000
_cell.angle_alpha   90.00
_cell.angle_beta   90.00
_cell.angle_gamma   90.00
#
_symmetry.space_group_name_H-M   'P 1'
#
loop_
_entity.id
_entity.type
_entity.pdbx_description
1 polymer ?
#
loop_
_entity_poly.entity_id
_entity_poly.type
_entity_poly.pdbx_seq_one_letter_code
_entity_poly.pdbx_strand_id
1 'polypeptide(L)' 'MSDLQLVNDRLEALISSLSAPTRKEMMRSMGRKLRASQQQNIKRQQAPDGTPFKPPPNAAGAQQKEQDKARDVRKTAHR' A
#
# COMPACT_ATOMS: atom_id res chain seq x y z
N MET A 1 -23.62 1.20 19.97
CA MET A 1 -22.70 2.01 19.15
C MET A 1 -22.06 3.19 19.92
N SER A 2 -22.41 3.40 21.20
CA SER A 2 -21.97 4.54 22.02
C SER A 2 -20.46 4.59 22.27
N ASP A 3 -19.82 3.45 22.51
CA ASP A 3 -18.47 3.44 23.07
C ASP A 3 -17.40 3.74 22.02
N LEU A 4 -17.60 3.26 20.79
CA LEU A 4 -16.70 3.55 19.67
C LEU A 4 -16.78 5.03 19.27
N GLN A 5 -17.99 5.62 19.32
CA GLN A 5 -18.18 7.05 19.07
C GLN A 5 -17.46 7.87 20.14
N LEU A 6 -17.61 7.51 21.42
CA LEU A 6 -16.90 8.19 22.52
C LEU A 6 -15.37 8.14 22.36
N VAL A 7 -14.84 7.00 21.90
CA VAL A 7 -13.40 6.88 21.59
C VAL A 7 -13.02 7.78 20.42
N ASN A 8 -13.83 7.81 19.35
CA ASN A 8 -13.57 8.66 18.19
C ASN A 8 -13.57 10.15 18.58
N ASP A 9 -14.57 10.60 19.33
CA ASP A 9 -14.70 11.98 19.78
C ASP A 9 -13.51 12.42 20.65
N ARG A 10 -13.07 11.55 21.56
CA ARG A 10 -11.88 11.80 22.40
C ARG A 10 -10.60 11.89 21.57
N LEU A 11 -10.45 11.04 20.56
CA LEU A 11 -9.31 11.07 19.65
C LEU A 11 -9.31 12.34 18.79
N GLU A 12 -10.46 12.73 18.26
CA GLU A 12 -10.61 13.97 17.49
C GLU A 12 -10.27 15.21 18.34
N ALA A 13 -10.75 15.25 19.59
CA ALA A 13 -10.40 16.31 20.53
C ALA A 13 -8.89 16.39 20.79
N LEU A 14 -8.23 15.23 20.98
CA LEU A 14 -6.79 15.16 21.19
C LEU A 14 -6.01 15.64 19.95
N ILE A 15 -6.39 15.19 18.75
CA ILE A 15 -5.74 15.61 17.50
C ILE A 15 -5.96 17.12 17.26
N SER A 16 -7.13 17.63 17.61
CA SER A 16 -7.45 19.06 17.51
C SER A 16 -6.62 19.91 18.47
N SER A 17 -6.31 19.40 19.66
CA SER A 17 -5.43 20.05 20.64
C SER A 17 -3.96 20.14 20.22
N LEU A 18 -3.55 19.38 19.20
CA LEU A 18 -2.18 19.47 18.66
C LEU A 18 -1.99 20.78 17.90
N SER A 19 -0.75 21.30 17.92
CA SER A 19 -0.39 22.42 17.04
C SER A 19 -0.40 21.98 15.56
N ALA A 20 -0.60 22.93 14.64
CA ALA A 20 -0.54 22.68 13.20
C ALA A 20 0.78 21.99 12.74
N PRO A 21 1.99 22.40 13.18
CA PRO A 21 3.21 21.71 12.79
C PRO A 21 3.28 20.27 13.35
N THR A 22 2.82 20.04 14.58
CA THR A 22 2.79 18.69 15.16
C THR A 22 1.86 17.76 14.39
N ARG A 23 0.68 18.24 13.96
CA ARG A 23 -0.22 17.47 13.08
C ARG A 23 0.44 17.12 11.73
N LYS A 24 1.15 18.07 11.11
CA LYS A 24 1.87 17.82 9.85
C LYS A 24 2.93 16.73 10.01
N GLU A 25 3.71 16.77 11.08
CA GLU A 25 4.74 15.75 11.34
C GLU A 25 4.14 14.38 11.64
N MET A 26 3.03 14.33 12.38
CA MET A 26 2.27 13.10 12.61
C MET A 26 1.79 12.48 11.29
N MET A 27 1.17 13.26 10.40
CA MET A 27 0.72 12.80 9.09
C MET A 27 1.88 12.32 8.20
N ARG A 28 3.00 13.05 8.20
CA ARG A 28 4.22 12.64 7.48
C ARG A 28 4.74 11.29 7.97
N SER A 29 4.78 11.08 9.29
CA SER A 29 5.22 9.81 9.88
C SER A 29 4.32 8.64 9.47
N MET A 30 2.99 8.84 9.52
CA MET A 30 2.02 7.83 9.07
C MET A 30 2.19 7.51 7.58
N GLY A 31 2.34 8.53 6.73
CA GLY A 31 2.56 8.35 5.29
C GLY A 31 3.85 7.56 4.98
N ARG A 32 4.94 7.81 5.71
CA ARG A 32 6.19 7.03 5.56
C ARG A 32 5.98 5.55 5.89
N LYS A 33 5.28 5.24 6.99
CA LYS A 33 4.99 3.86 7.40
C LYS A 33 4.07 3.17 6.38
N LEU A 34 3.03 3.86 5.92
CA LEU A 34 2.12 3.32 4.91
C LEU A 34 2.86 2.99 3.61
N ARG A 35 3.73 3.89 3.14
CA ARG A 35 4.55 3.65 1.94
C ARG A 35 5.47 2.46 2.13
N ALA A 36 6.14 2.33 3.28
CA ALA A 36 7.01 1.20 3.57
C ALA A 36 6.24 -0.14 3.56
N SER A 37 5.07 -0.18 4.21
CA SER A 37 4.17 -1.35 4.20
C SER A 37 3.72 -1.70 2.78
N GLN A 38 3.26 -0.71 1.99
CA GLN A 38 2.83 -0.92 0.61
C GLN A 38 3.97 -1.46 -0.27
N GLN A 39 5.19 -0.92 -0.12
CA GLN A 39 6.36 -1.42 -0.84
C GLN A 39 6.66 -2.89 -0.49
N GLN A 40 6.48 -3.26 0.77
CA GLN A 40 6.64 -4.64 1.22
C GLN A 40 5.57 -5.56 0.64
N ASN A 41 4.32 -5.11 0.61
CA ASN A 41 3.19 -5.84 0.02
C ASN A 41 3.37 -6.06 -1.49
N ILE A 42 3.79 -5.02 -2.23
CA ILE A 42 4.11 -5.12 -3.66
C ILE A 42 5.22 -6.16 -3.90
N LYS A 43 6.31 -6.10 -3.12
CA LYS A 43 7.42 -7.07 -3.24
C LYS A 43 6.97 -8.51 -3.02
N ARG A 44 6.01 -8.74 -2.11
CA ARG A 44 5.45 -10.06 -1.83
C ARG A 44 4.28 -10.45 -2.74
N GLN A 45 3.85 -9.58 -3.65
CA GLN A 45 2.60 -9.75 -4.40
C GLN A 45 1.41 -10.05 -3.47
N GLN A 46 1.24 -9.22 -2.45
CA GLN A 46 0.13 -9.30 -1.49
C GLN A 46 -0.76 -8.06 -1.55
N ALA A 47 -2.05 -8.27 -1.34
CA ALA A 47 -3.01 -7.22 -1.09
C ALA A 47 -2.86 -6.63 0.32
N PRO A 48 -3.44 -5.45 0.60
CA PRO A 48 -3.33 -4.81 1.92
C PRO A 48 -3.92 -5.63 3.08
N ASP A 49 -4.85 -6.54 2.79
CA ASP A 49 -5.44 -7.50 3.73
C ASP A 49 -4.56 -8.75 3.97
N GLY A 50 -3.39 -8.83 3.32
CA GLY A 50 -2.45 -9.94 3.41
C GLY A 50 -2.75 -11.10 2.48
N THR A 51 -3.85 -11.06 1.72
CA THR A 51 -4.16 -12.10 0.73
C THR A 51 -3.22 -11.99 -0.48
N PRO A 52 -3.02 -13.07 -1.25
CA PRO A 52 -2.29 -12.99 -2.51
C PRO A 52 -2.91 -11.95 -3.43
N PHE A 53 -2.07 -11.16 -4.10
CA PHE A 53 -2.52 -10.15 -5.03
C PHE A 53 -3.29 -10.81 -6.19
N LYS A 54 -4.58 -10.45 -6.32
CA LYS A 54 -5.43 -10.85 -7.43
C LYS A 54 -5.47 -9.72 -8.47
N PRO A 55 -4.84 -9.89 -9.64
CA PRO A 55 -4.94 -8.89 -10.70
C PRO A 55 -6.41 -8.73 -11.14
N PRO A 56 -6.86 -7.51 -11.46
CA PRO A 56 -8.20 -7.31 -11.99
C PRO A 56 -8.33 -8.06 -13.33
N PRO A 57 -9.54 -8.51 -13.72
CA PRO A 57 -9.74 -9.40 -14.87
C PRO A 57 -9.22 -8.84 -16.20
N ASN A 58 -9.12 -7.52 -16.33
CA ASN A 58 -8.55 -6.82 -17.48
C ASN A 58 -7.01 -6.72 -17.46
N ALA A 59 -6.33 -7.10 -16.37
CA ALA A 59 -4.87 -7.06 -16.24
C ALA A 59 -4.16 -8.36 -16.64
N ALA A 60 -4.88 -9.46 -16.88
CA ALA A 60 -4.29 -10.74 -17.31
C ALA A 60 -3.46 -10.60 -18.61
N GLY A 61 -3.88 -9.72 -19.53
CA GLY A 61 -3.14 -9.45 -20.76
C GLY A 61 -1.85 -8.62 -20.58
N ALA A 62 -1.69 -7.93 -19.45
CA ALA A 62 -0.47 -7.16 -19.15
C ALA A 62 0.62 -8.02 -18.51
N GLN A 63 0.23 -8.94 -17.61
CA GLN A 63 1.17 -9.85 -16.95
C GLN A 63 1.76 -10.90 -17.90
N GLN A 64 0.99 -11.35 -18.90
CA GLN A 64 1.48 -12.26 -19.94
C GLN A 64 2.57 -11.60 -20.80
N LYS A 65 2.34 -10.34 -21.22
CA LYS A 65 3.30 -9.58 -22.03
C LYS A 65 4.63 -9.34 -21.31
N GLU A 66 4.60 -9.13 -20.01
CA GLU A 66 5.81 -8.93 -19.20
C GLU A 66 6.61 -10.24 -19.03
N GLN A 67 5.91 -11.38 -18.88
CA GLN A 67 6.52 -12.71 -18.85
C GLN A 67 7.11 -13.10 -20.21
N ASP A 68 6.40 -12.83 -21.32
CA ASP A 68 6.87 -13.10 -22.68
C ASP A 68 8.11 -12.26 -23.02
N LYS A 69 8.13 -10.98 -22.62
CA LYS A 69 9.30 -10.11 -22.81
C LYS A 69 10.51 -10.61 -22.01
N ALA A 70 10.33 -11.07 -20.78
CA ALA A 70 11.40 -11.65 -19.98
C ALA A 70 11.95 -12.96 -20.57
N ARG A 71 11.09 -13.73 -21.25
CA ARG A 71 11.46 -14.98 -21.92
C ARG A 71 12.25 -14.72 -23.21
N ASP A 72 11.88 -13.69 -23.96
CA ASP A 72 12.58 -13.27 -25.18
C ASP A 72 13.99 -12.72 -24.89
N VAL A 73 14.14 -11.94 -23.82
CA VAL A 73 15.45 -11.45 -23.33
C VAL A 73 16.37 -12.62 -22.92
N ARG A 74 15.83 -13.67 -22.29
CA ARG A 74 16.62 -14.87 -21.95
C ARG A 74 17.02 -15.69 -23.18
N LYS A 75 16.18 -15.74 -24.20
CA LYS A 75 16.45 -16.46 -25.45
C LYS A 75 17.50 -15.76 -26.32
N THR A 76 17.53 -14.42 -26.29
CA THR A 76 18.53 -13.62 -26.99
C THR A 76 19.89 -13.58 -26.29
N ALA A 77 19.95 -13.81 -24.97
CA ALA A 77 21.20 -13.87 -24.21
C ALA A 77 22.01 -15.18 -24.39
N HIS A 78 21.44 -16.21 -25.02
CA HIS A 78 22.08 -17.51 -25.26
C HIS A 78 22.39 -17.80 -26.74
N ARG A 79 22.36 -16.78 -27.59
CA ARG A 79 22.74 -16.84 -29.01
C ARG A 79 24.06 -16.10 -29.21
#